data_AF-A0AA88HE38-F1
#
_entry.id   AF-A0AA88HE38-F1
#
_cell.length_a   1.000
_cell.length_b   1.000
_cell.length_c   1.000
_cell.angle_alpha   90.00
_cell.angle_beta   90.00
_cell.angle_gamma   90.00
#
_symmetry.space_group_name_H-M   'P 1'
#
loop_
_entity.id
_entity.type
_entity.pdbx_description
1 polymer ?
#
loop_
_entity_poly.entity_id
_entity_poly.type
_entity_poly.pdbx_seq_one_letter_code
_entity_poly.pdbx_strand_id
1 'polypeptide(L)'
;MSAVEWNKKEELVASQALQHLKQWAPVFQEFTGESPKAELSLLIRIQEYCFENIAFMKAFQKIILLLYKTDVISEEVILKWYKESHSQKGKSVFLEQMKKFVDWLQNAETESESGEDEE
;
A
#
# COMPACT_ATOMS: atom_id res chain seq x y z
N MET A 1 22.38 12.43 3.66
CA MET A 1 21.74 11.55 2.65
C MET A 1 21.68 12.34 1.36
N SER A 2 22.28 11.86 0.27
CA SER A 2 22.12 12.46 -1.05
C SER A 2 20.64 12.38 -1.47
N ALA A 3 20.11 13.43 -2.09
CA ALA A 3 18.76 13.39 -2.63
C ALA A 3 18.64 12.21 -3.61
N VAL A 4 17.58 11.41 -3.47
CA VAL A 4 17.32 10.29 -4.39
C VAL A 4 16.98 10.90 -5.75
N GLU A 5 17.84 10.66 -6.75
CA GLU A 5 17.56 11.01 -8.13
C GLU A 5 16.60 9.98 -8.73
N TRP A 6 15.36 10.41 -8.94
CA TRP A 6 14.33 9.57 -9.54
C TRP A 6 14.51 9.44 -11.04
N ASN A 7 14.23 8.25 -11.56
CA ASN A 7 14.23 8.03 -13.00
C ASN A 7 13.20 8.94 -13.71
N LYS A 8 13.41 9.24 -15.00
CA LYS A 8 12.45 10.02 -15.81
C LYS A 8 11.36 9.14 -16.46
N LYS A 9 11.56 7.82 -16.50
CA LYS A 9 10.57 6.85 -17.02
C LYS A 9 9.71 6.32 -15.88
N GLU A 10 8.38 6.48 -15.99
CA GLU A 10 7.41 6.10 -14.95
C GLU A 10 7.58 4.65 -14.45
N GLU A 11 7.79 3.69 -15.35
CA GLU A 11 7.99 2.28 -14.95
C GLU A 11 9.28 2.06 -14.16
N LEU A 12 10.36 2.77 -14.51
CA LEU A 12 11.63 2.67 -13.81
C LEU A 12 11.57 3.37 -12.45
N VAL A 13 10.79 4.46 -12.33
CA VAL A 13 10.50 5.11 -11.05
C VAL A 13 9.80 4.16 -10.10
N ALA A 14 8.78 3.44 -10.57
CA ALA A 14 8.06 2.47 -9.75
C ALA A 14 9.01 1.37 -9.22
N SER A 15 9.83 0.76 -10.09
CA SER A 15 10.78 -0.27 -9.68
C SER A 15 11.85 0.25 -8.71
N GLN A 16 12.41 1.44 -8.98
CA GLN A 16 13.39 2.08 -8.12
C GLN A 16 12.79 2.40 -6.73
N ALA A 17 11.57 2.94 -6.71
CA ALA A 17 10.84 3.23 -5.47
C ALA A 17 10.61 1.97 -4.63
N LEU A 18 10.19 0.87 -5.25
CA LEU A 18 9.99 -0.41 -4.56
C LEU A 18 11.30 -0.97 -3.99
N GLN A 19 12.39 -0.88 -4.74
CA GLN A 19 13.71 -1.32 -4.25
C GLN A 19 14.17 -0.50 -3.04
N HIS A 20 14.02 0.82 -3.09
CA HIS A 20 14.33 1.67 -1.95
C HIS A 20 13.41 1.38 -0.77
N LEU A 21 12.09 1.39 -0.97
CA LEU A 21 11.13 1.13 0.11
C LEU A 21 11.36 -0.22 0.79
N LYS A 22 11.74 -1.26 0.03
CA LYS A 22 12.07 -2.57 0.60
C LYS A 22 13.25 -2.51 1.58
N GLN A 23 14.26 -1.67 1.32
CA GLN A 23 15.39 -1.49 2.25
C GLN A 23 14.98 -0.76 3.53
N TRP A 24 14.00 0.14 3.45
CA TRP A 24 13.50 0.92 4.57
C TRP A 24 12.30 0.27 5.29
N ALA A 25 11.76 -0.82 4.75
CA ALA A 25 10.61 -1.52 5.33
C ALA A 25 10.79 -1.88 6.82
N PRO A 26 11.94 -2.41 7.28
CA PRO A 26 12.14 -2.69 8.71
C PRO A 26 12.08 -1.44 9.59
N VAL A 27 12.53 -0.30 9.07
CA VAL A 27 12.45 0.97 9.79
C VAL A 27 10.99 1.41 9.89
N PHE A 28 10.24 1.35 8.80
CA PHE A 28 8.81 1.68 8.83
C PHE A 28 8.04 0.76 9.77
N GLN A 29 8.34 -0.54 9.76
CA GLN A 29 7.73 -1.52 10.64
C GLN A 29 7.93 -1.19 12.12
N GLU A 30 9.12 -0.74 12.52
CA GLU A 30 9.37 -0.32 13.91
C GLU A 30 8.48 0.87 14.33
N PHE A 31 8.14 1.76 13.39
CA PHE A 31 7.27 2.91 13.65
C PHE A 31 5.77 2.61 13.53
N THR A 32 5.40 1.58 12.76
CA THR A 32 3.99 1.23 12.51
C THR A 32 3.49 0.07 13.38
N GLY A 33 4.37 -0.85 13.77
CA GLY A 33 4.02 -2.14 14.39
C GLY A 33 3.32 -2.05 15.75
N GLU A 34 3.38 -0.90 16.42
CA GLU A 34 2.69 -0.69 17.70
C GLU A 34 1.34 0.06 17.57
N SER A 35 0.95 0.51 16.37
CA SER A 35 -0.24 1.37 16.23
C SER A 35 -0.90 1.33 14.84
N PRO A 36 -2.15 0.82 14.74
CA PRO A 36 -2.95 0.89 13.52
C PRO A 36 -3.20 2.34 13.03
N LYS A 37 -3.10 3.33 13.93
CA LYS A 37 -3.18 4.75 13.55
C LYS A 37 -1.92 5.21 12.81
N ALA A 38 -0.75 4.70 13.17
CA ALA A 38 0.51 5.02 12.49
C ALA A 38 0.54 4.40 11.09
N GLU A 39 0.13 3.13 10.96
CA GLU A 39 -0.06 2.46 9.66
C GLU A 39 -1.00 3.25 8.74
N LEU A 40 -2.16 3.64 9.25
CA LEU A 40 -3.15 4.40 8.48
C LEU A 40 -2.58 5.77 8.06
N SER A 41 -1.88 6.43 8.97
CA SER A 41 -1.24 7.73 8.68
C SER A 41 -0.16 7.61 7.60
N LEU A 42 0.63 6.53 7.63
CA LEU A 42 1.61 6.22 6.61
C LEU A 42 0.94 6.01 5.25
N LEU A 43 -0.13 5.21 5.21
CA LEU A 43 -0.86 4.93 3.98
C LEU A 43 -1.49 6.19 3.37
N ILE A 44 -2.13 7.03 4.19
CA ILE A 44 -2.66 8.35 3.76
C ILE A 44 -1.51 9.21 3.22
N ARG A 45 -0.36 9.27 3.91
CA ARG A 45 0.78 10.08 3.48
C ARG A 45 1.31 9.63 2.11
N ILE A 46 1.35 8.32 1.87
CA ILE A 46 1.73 7.73 0.58
C ILE A 46 0.72 8.09 -0.51
N GLN A 47 -0.58 8.02 -0.23
CA GLN A 47 -1.64 8.43 -1.16
C GLN A 47 -1.43 9.89 -1.61
N GLU A 48 -1.23 10.80 -0.65
CA GLU A 48 -1.03 12.21 -0.94
C GLU A 48 0.27 12.47 -1.72
N TYR A 49 1.34 11.77 -1.36
CA TYR A 49 2.61 11.85 -2.09
C TYR A 49 2.47 11.39 -3.54
N CYS A 50 1.80 10.26 -3.78
CA CYS A 50 1.57 9.74 -5.13
C CYS A 50 0.67 10.66 -5.95
N PHE A 51 -0.28 11.36 -5.31
CA PHE A 51 -1.10 12.37 -5.97
C PHE A 51 -0.32 13.61 -6.38
N GLU A 52 0.52 14.11 -5.48
CA GLU A 52 1.36 15.29 -5.71
C GLU A 52 2.48 15.03 -6.72
N ASN A 53 2.90 13.76 -6.86
CA ASN A 53 3.95 13.35 -7.76
C ASN A 53 3.43 12.34 -8.81
N ILE A 54 3.04 12.88 -9.97
CA ILE A 54 2.41 12.13 -11.07
C ILE A 54 3.20 10.87 -11.46
N ALA A 55 4.53 10.89 -11.36
CA ALA A 55 5.38 9.74 -11.67
C ALA A 55 5.08 8.50 -10.79
N PHE A 56 4.47 8.69 -9.62
CA PHE A 56 4.14 7.64 -8.66
C PHE A 56 2.67 7.25 -8.68
N MET A 57 1.82 7.94 -9.43
CA MET A 57 0.38 7.64 -9.53
C MET A 57 0.11 6.17 -9.90
N LYS A 58 0.89 5.61 -10.82
CA LYS A 58 0.80 4.20 -11.24
C LYS A 58 1.56 3.23 -10.33
N ALA A 59 2.42 3.76 -9.45
CA ALA A 59 3.22 2.96 -8.52
C ALA A 59 2.48 2.69 -7.21
N PHE A 60 1.45 3.48 -6.88
CA PHE A 60 0.74 3.43 -5.60
C PHE A 60 0.30 2.02 -5.20
N GLN A 61 -0.47 1.31 -6.04
CA GLN A 61 -0.89 -0.07 -5.75
C GLN A 61 0.31 -0.99 -5.46
N LYS A 62 1.39 -0.88 -6.23
CA LYS A 62 2.60 -1.71 -6.03
C LYS A 62 3.30 -1.38 -4.72
N ILE A 63 3.31 -0.11 -4.33
CA ILE A 63 3.86 0.37 -3.05
C ILE A 63 3.07 -0.22 -1.89
N ILE A 64 1.73 -0.10 -1.91
CA ILE A 64 0.90 -0.65 -0.84
C ILE A 64 1.04 -2.18 -0.76
N LEU A 65 1.08 -2.87 -1.91
CA LEU A 65 1.33 -4.31 -1.94
C LEU A 65 2.68 -4.69 -1.33
N LEU A 66 3.74 -3.92 -1.56
CA LEU A 66 5.04 -4.16 -0.95
C LEU A 66 4.98 -3.99 0.57
N LEU A 67 4.33 -2.91 1.05
CA LEU A 67 4.21 -2.63 2.48
C LEU A 67 3.34 -3.68 3.20
N TYR A 68 2.28 -4.16 2.55
CA TYR A 68 1.51 -5.31 3.02
C TYR A 68 2.37 -6.57 3.13
N LYS A 69 3.12 -6.92 2.06
CA LYS A 69 4.01 -8.10 2.05
C LYS A 69 5.21 -8.03 3.00
N THR A 70 5.47 -6.87 3.58
CA THR A 70 6.57 -6.65 4.52
C THR A 70 6.06 -6.36 5.92
N ASP A 71 4.78 -6.64 6.19
CA ASP A 71 4.14 -6.46 7.50
C ASP A 71 4.22 -5.03 8.05
N VAL A 72 4.42 -4.04 7.17
CA VAL A 72 4.45 -2.62 7.55
C VAL A 72 3.04 -2.07 7.69
N ILE A 73 2.11 -2.55 6.86
CA ILE A 73 0.70 -2.16 6.87
C ILE A 73 -0.15 -3.43 6.87
N SER A 74 -1.01 -3.54 7.87
CA SER A 74 -1.96 -4.64 8.02
C SER A 74 -3.12 -4.57 7.03
N GLU A 75 -3.74 -5.72 6.79
CA GLU A 75 -4.95 -5.84 6.00
C GLU A 75 -6.08 -4.95 6.53
N GLU A 76 -6.32 -4.98 7.85
CA GLU A 76 -7.36 -4.20 8.51
C GLU A 76 -7.25 -2.71 8.18
N VAL A 77 -6.02 -2.18 8.17
CA VAL A 77 -5.76 -0.77 7.87
C VAL A 77 -6.00 -0.45 6.40
N ILE A 78 -5.63 -1.35 5.48
CA ILE A 78 -5.88 -1.20 4.04
C ILE A 78 -7.40 -1.16 3.78
N LEU A 79 -8.14 -2.09 4.38
CA LEU A 79 -9.60 -2.16 4.26
C LEU A 79 -10.28 -0.91 4.86
N LYS A 80 -9.83 -0.47 6.04
CA LYS A 80 -10.33 0.75 6.69
C LYS A 80 -10.07 2.01 5.85
N TRP A 81 -8.87 2.13 5.29
CA TRP A 81 -8.54 3.23 4.39
C TRP A 81 -9.47 3.22 3.17
N TYR A 82 -9.62 2.06 2.53
CA TYR A 82 -10.46 1.93 1.34
C TYR A 82 -11.91 2.34 1.60
N LYS A 83 -12.46 1.93 2.75
CA LYS A 83 -13.86 2.18 3.12
C LYS A 83 -14.13 3.64 3.49
N GLU A 84 -13.33 4.23 4.38
CA GLU A 84 -13.72 5.49 5.03
C GLU A 84 -12.56 6.43 5.41
N SER A 85 -11.34 5.93 5.54
CA SER A 85 -10.22 6.73 6.08
C SER A 85 -9.24 7.24 5.02
N HIS A 86 -9.65 7.35 3.76
CA HIS A 86 -8.81 7.84 2.66
C HIS A 86 -8.82 9.37 2.53
N SER A 87 -7.73 9.92 1.99
CA SER A 87 -7.65 11.35 1.64
C SER A 87 -8.55 11.66 0.45
N GLN A 88 -9.04 12.90 0.36
CA GLN A 88 -9.80 13.37 -0.81
C GLN A 88 -8.89 13.55 -2.05
N LYS A 89 -7.58 13.70 -1.85
CA LYS A 89 -6.59 13.84 -2.93
C LYS A 89 -6.50 12.55 -3.76
N GLY A 90 -6.93 12.61 -5.01
CA GLY A 90 -6.90 11.46 -5.92
C GLY A 90 -7.83 10.31 -5.53
N LYS A 91 -8.84 10.56 -4.67
CA LYS A 91 -9.73 9.54 -4.10
C LYS A 91 -10.26 8.55 -5.14
N SER A 92 -10.94 9.03 -6.17
CA SER A 92 -11.57 8.16 -7.19
C SER A 92 -10.54 7.27 -7.89
N VAL A 93 -9.40 7.84 -8.28
CA VAL A 93 -8.33 7.14 -8.99
C VAL A 93 -7.71 6.05 -8.13
N PHE A 94 -7.37 6.36 -6.87
CA PHE A 94 -6.72 5.38 -5.99
C PHE A 94 -7.67 4.29 -5.51
N LEU A 95 -8.94 4.61 -5.23
CA LEU A 95 -9.93 3.58 -4.91
C LEU A 95 -10.14 2.64 -6.10
N GLU A 96 -10.31 3.18 -7.31
CA GLU A 96 -10.44 2.34 -8.51
C GLU A 96 -9.21 1.47 -8.75
N GLN A 97 -8.00 2.02 -8.59
CA GLN A 97 -6.75 1.29 -8.73
C GLN A 97 -6.59 0.18 -7.69
N MET A 98 -7.07 0.40 -6.46
CA MET A 98 -6.95 -0.55 -5.35
C MET A 98 -8.06 -1.60 -5.32
N LYS A 99 -9.15 -1.40 -6.05
CA LYS A 99 -10.34 -2.27 -6.01
C LYS A 99 -10.00 -3.76 -6.11
N LYS A 100 -9.28 -4.17 -7.16
CA LYS A 100 -8.90 -5.59 -7.35
C LYS A 100 -8.04 -6.16 -6.21
N PHE A 101 -7.21 -5.33 -5.59
CA PHE A 101 -6.35 -5.76 -4.50
C PHE A 101 -7.15 -5.89 -3.20
N VAL A 102 -8.07 -4.96 -2.93
CA VAL A 102 -9.00 -5.04 -1.80
C VAL A 102 -9.95 -6.23 -1.94
N ASP A 103 -10.51 -6.44 -3.14
CA ASP A 103 -11.34 -7.61 -3.43
C ASP A 103 -10.54 -8.92 -3.18
N TRP A 104 -9.26 -8.95 -3.54
CA TRP A 104 -8.39 -10.10 -3.24
C TRP A 104 -8.16 -10.30 -1.75
N LEU A 105 -7.88 -9.25 -0.98
CA LEU A 105 -7.70 -9.32 0.48
C LEU A 105 -8.96 -9.92 1.14
N GLN A 106 -10.13 -9.37 0.84
CA GLN A 106 -11.40 -9.83 1.41
C GLN A 106 -11.75 -11.28 1.05
N ASN A 107 -11.40 -11.73 -0.16
CA ASN A 107 -11.67 -13.10 -0.59
C ASN A 107 -10.62 -14.11 -0.10
N ALA A 108 -9.38 -13.68 0.18
CA ALA A 108 -8.32 -14.55 0.67
C ALA A 108 -8.64 -15.16 2.05
N GLU A 109 -9.38 -14.44 2.89
CA GLU A 109 -9.90 -15.00 4.16
C GLU A 109 -11.03 -16.02 3.94
N THR A 110 -11.83 -15.90 2.87
CA THR A 110 -13.02 -16.76 2.68
C THR A 110 -12.69 -18.15 2.10
N GLU A 111 -11.63 -18.29 1.30
CA GLU A 111 -11.21 -19.61 0.78
C GLU A 111 -10.45 -20.48 1.79
N SER A 112 -10.04 -19.92 2.93
CA SER A 112 -9.33 -20.70 3.97
C SER A 112 -10.27 -21.36 4.99
N GLU A 113 -11.57 -21.04 4.96
CA GLU A 113 -12.59 -21.59 5.88
C GLU A 113 -13.47 -22.69 5.23
N SER A 114 -13.25 -23.02 3.96
CA SER A 114 -14.05 -23.98 3.18
C SER A 114 -13.25 -25.24 2.81
N GLY A 115 -12.60 -25.85 3.80
CA GLY A 115 -11.75 -27.04 3.64
C GLY A 115 -11.95 -28.17 4.66
N GLU A 116 -13.00 -28.14 5.48
CA GLU A 116 -13.40 -29.24 6.35
C GLU A 116 -14.91 -29.47 6.24
N ASP A 117 -15.36 -30.14 5.18
CA ASP A 117 -16.47 -31.09 5.24
C ASP A 117 -16.61 -31.83 3.89
N GLU A 118 -16.78 -33.15 4.00
CA GLU A 118 -17.15 -34.13 2.95
C GLU A 118 -16.04 -34.70 2.04
N GLU A 119 -15.20 -35.60 2.57
CA GLU A 119 -15.32 -37.08 2.39
C GLU A 119 -14.27 -37.86 3.21
#